data_AF-A0A1U7LLK1-F1
#
_entry.id   AF-A0A1U7LLK1-F1
#
_cell.length_a   1.000
_cell.length_b   1.000
_cell.length_c   1.000
_cell.angle_alpha   90.00
_cell.angle_beta   90.00
_cell.angle_gamma   90.00
#
_symmetry.space_group_name_H-M   'P 1'
#
loop_
_entity.id
_entity.type
_entity.pdbx_description
1 polymer ?
#
loop_
_entity_poly.entity_id
_entity_poly.type
_entity_poly.pdbx_seq_one_letter_code
_entity_poly.pdbx_strand_id
1 'polypeptide(L)'
;MGYKSVHTYEKYAIIPIFCIFLFIIVEVFKSGAFQTQPMGTGITEAGDVLSFGSAITGFGIGWAAFAADYNVMQPETRDPWKVFFATWAGILAALLFVQFIGVASAMAVLSTPRFRDAYGTNSIGGLVGEILKPLSGCLQKLSLALLAFSIISNNVPNNYSFALSMQVFGGPFLKTPRWLWTIVGGLVYIALAIPGSTRFETALENLLNMTAYWLSIYTVIITEEHFIFRQGGSGYHLDNWNDRSRLPIGFAALLALCCGIFGAILGMNQAWYTGIIAKHIGKNGGDIGFELAAMYDVTDDHTT
;
A
#
# COMPACT_ATOMS: atom_id res chain seq x y z
N MET A 1 -9.28 21.82 -11.33
CA MET A 1 -10.08 20.69 -10.80
C MET A 1 -9.23 19.96 -9.78
N GLY A 2 -9.75 19.59 -8.61
CA GLY A 2 -8.91 19.12 -7.50
C GLY A 2 -9.72 18.47 -6.38
N TYR A 3 -9.27 18.61 -5.14
CA TYR A 3 -9.77 17.91 -3.94
C TYR A 3 -11.31 17.86 -3.81
N LYS A 4 -12.01 19.00 -3.97
CA LYS A 4 -13.48 19.05 -3.82
C LYS A 4 -14.24 18.18 -4.84
N SER A 5 -13.75 18.09 -6.07
CA SER A 5 -14.37 17.29 -7.12
C SER A 5 -14.13 15.80 -6.88
N VAL A 6 -12.93 15.42 -6.45
CA VAL A 6 -12.58 14.03 -6.09
C VAL A 6 -13.40 13.57 -4.90
N HIS A 7 -13.45 14.37 -3.83
CA HIS A 7 -14.18 14.01 -2.62
C HIS A 7 -15.69 13.86 -2.87
N THR A 8 -16.26 14.71 -3.72
CA THR A 8 -17.67 14.60 -4.12
C THR A 8 -17.91 13.35 -4.95
N TYR A 9 -17.02 13.03 -5.90
CA TYR A 9 -17.10 11.81 -6.70
C TYR A 9 -17.01 10.55 -5.84
N GLU A 10 -16.02 10.46 -4.95
CA GLU A 10 -15.82 9.30 -4.06
C GLU A 10 -17.03 9.06 -3.15
N LYS A 11 -17.65 10.12 -2.64
CA LYS A 11 -18.87 10.04 -1.82
C LYS A 11 -20.02 9.32 -2.52
N TYR A 12 -20.15 9.46 -3.84
CA TYR A 12 -21.20 8.79 -4.61
C TYR A 12 -20.74 7.46 -5.23
N ALA A 13 -19.47 7.37 -5.63
CA ALA A 13 -18.89 6.18 -6.25
C ALA A 13 -18.87 4.98 -5.28
N ILE A 14 -18.75 5.22 -3.97
CA ILE A 14 -18.75 4.15 -2.96
C ILE A 14 -20.05 3.33 -2.95
N ILE A 15 -21.20 3.93 -3.25
CA ILE A 15 -22.51 3.27 -3.13
C ILE A 15 -22.61 2.04 -4.06
N PRO A 16 -22.45 2.17 -5.39
CA PRO A 16 -22.53 1.01 -6.29
C PRO A 16 -21.42 -0.01 -6.03
N ILE A 17 -20.21 0.45 -5.70
CA ILE A 17 -19.07 -0.43 -5.41
C ILE A 17 -19.34 -1.27 -4.15
N PHE A 18 -19.86 -0.65 -3.10
CA PHE A 18 -20.21 -1.31 -1.85
C PHE A 18 -21.30 -2.36 -2.04
N CYS A 19 -22.33 -2.07 -2.86
CA CYS A 19 -23.34 -3.05 -3.22
C CYS A 19 -22.74 -4.28 -3.94
N ILE A 20 -21.76 -4.07 -4.84
CA ILE A 20 -21.07 -5.18 -5.52
C ILE A 20 -20.27 -6.01 -4.51
N PHE A 21 -19.57 -5.38 -3.57
CA PHE A 21 -18.85 -6.10 -2.51
C PHE A 21 -19.79 -6.92 -1.62
N LEU A 22 -20.94 -6.38 -1.21
CA LEU A 22 -21.95 -7.13 -0.47
C LEU A 22 -22.46 -8.33 -1.27
N PHE A 23 -22.67 -8.16 -2.58
CA PHE A 23 -23.07 -9.27 -3.43
C PHE A 23 -22.00 -10.38 -3.48
N ILE A 24 -20.73 -10.01 -3.64
CA ILE A 24 -19.60 -10.95 -3.62
C ILE A 24 -19.60 -11.73 -2.31
N ILE A 25 -19.76 -11.06 -1.16
CA ILE A 25 -19.87 -11.72 0.16
C ILE A 25 -21.00 -12.75 0.15
N VAL A 26 -22.21 -12.33 -0.21
CA VAL A 26 -23.40 -13.22 -0.21
C VAL A 26 -23.18 -14.44 -1.08
N GLU A 27 -22.60 -14.27 -2.28
CA GLU A 27 -22.38 -15.38 -3.19
C GLU A 27 -21.30 -16.34 -2.71
N VAL A 28 -20.19 -15.83 -2.18
CA VAL A 28 -19.13 -16.66 -1.59
C VAL A 28 -19.69 -17.49 -0.43
N PHE A 29 -20.50 -16.90 0.44
CA PHE A 29 -21.18 -17.63 1.52
C PHE A 29 -22.19 -18.67 1.01
N LYS A 30 -23.05 -18.30 0.04
CA LYS A 30 -24.04 -19.22 -0.55
C LYS A 30 -23.40 -20.40 -1.26
N SER A 31 -22.24 -20.20 -1.88
CA SER A 31 -21.53 -21.26 -2.58
C SER A 31 -21.02 -22.38 -1.64
N GLY A 32 -20.99 -22.15 -0.32
CA GLY A 32 -20.43 -23.08 0.66
C GLY A 32 -18.91 -23.26 0.52
N ALA A 33 -18.25 -22.46 -0.32
CA ALA A 33 -16.83 -22.55 -0.63
C ALA A 33 -15.94 -21.91 0.44
N PHE A 34 -16.53 -21.15 1.38
CA PHE A 34 -15.81 -20.66 2.54
C PHE A 34 -15.68 -21.77 3.59
N GLN A 35 -14.52 -22.43 3.58
CA GLN A 35 -14.15 -23.40 4.60
C GLN A 35 -12.96 -22.86 5.39
N THR A 36 -13.13 -22.71 6.71
CA THR A 36 -12.02 -22.37 7.60
C THR A 36 -11.06 -23.55 7.64
N GLN A 37 -9.87 -23.38 7.06
CA GLN A 37 -8.80 -24.35 7.19
C GLN A 37 -8.08 -24.11 8.53
N PRO A 38 -7.70 -25.18 9.26
CA PRO A 38 -6.91 -25.02 10.47
C PRO A 38 -5.55 -24.41 10.11
N MET A 39 -5.10 -23.43 10.92
CA MET A 39 -3.76 -22.86 10.79
C MET A 39 -2.72 -23.96 10.97
N GLY A 40 -1.64 -23.90 10.18
CA GLY A 40 -0.50 -24.80 10.37
C GLY A 40 0.20 -24.58 11.71
N THR A 41 1.22 -25.41 11.98
CA THR A 41 2.11 -25.22 13.13
C THR A 41 3.56 -25.41 12.72
N GLY A 42 4.48 -24.69 13.36
CA GLY A 42 5.92 -24.79 13.12
C GLY A 42 6.53 -23.52 12.53
N ILE A 43 7.84 -23.60 12.23
CA ILE A 43 8.64 -22.44 11.80
C ILE A 43 8.25 -21.97 10.39
N THR A 44 7.86 -22.88 9.51
CA THR A 44 7.38 -22.51 8.16
C THR A 44 6.09 -21.69 8.22
N GLU A 45 5.13 -22.08 9.06
CA GLU A 45 3.89 -21.30 9.24
C GLU A 45 4.19 -19.90 9.78
N ALA A 46 5.11 -19.80 10.74
CA ALA A 46 5.55 -18.49 11.25
C ALA A 46 6.16 -17.62 10.13
N GLY A 47 6.95 -18.21 9.23
CA GLY A 47 7.49 -17.53 8.06
C GLY A 47 6.41 -17.05 7.09
N ASP A 48 5.37 -17.86 6.84
CA ASP A 48 4.24 -17.50 5.97
C ASP A 48 3.43 -16.35 6.59
N VAL A 49 3.19 -16.37 7.91
CA VAL A 49 2.50 -15.29 8.64
C VAL A 49 3.29 -13.98 8.59
N LEU A 50 4.61 -14.04 8.81
CA LEU A 50 5.48 -12.86 8.74
C LEU A 50 5.52 -12.27 7.33
N SER A 51 5.61 -13.14 6.31
CA SER A 51 5.60 -12.71 4.92
C SER A 51 4.27 -12.06 4.53
N PHE A 52 3.15 -12.61 4.99
CA PHE A 52 1.84 -11.99 4.82
C PHE A 52 1.77 -10.63 5.55
N GLY A 53 2.31 -10.54 6.76
CA GLY A 53 2.43 -9.30 7.52
C GLY A 53 3.24 -8.22 6.79
N SER A 54 4.35 -8.60 6.17
CA SER A 54 5.19 -7.73 5.33
C SER A 54 4.40 -7.15 4.15
N ALA A 55 3.68 -8.00 3.42
CA ALA A 55 2.88 -7.58 2.27
C ALA A 55 1.77 -6.59 2.66
N ILE A 56 1.09 -6.83 3.79
CA ILE A 56 0.06 -5.93 4.34
C ILE A 56 0.67 -4.60 4.77
N THR A 57 1.81 -4.67 5.47
CA THR A 57 2.51 -3.48 5.96
C THR A 57 2.94 -2.61 4.79
N GLY A 58 3.49 -3.19 3.72
CA GLY A 58 3.83 -2.48 2.48
C GLY A 58 2.65 -1.71 1.87
N PHE A 59 1.46 -2.30 1.85
CA PHE A 59 0.26 -1.62 1.37
C PHE A 59 -0.15 -0.45 2.28
N GLY A 60 -0.13 -0.66 3.60
CA GLY A 60 -0.56 0.35 4.58
C GLY A 60 0.39 1.54 4.68
N ILE A 61 1.69 1.27 4.85
CA ILE A 61 2.72 2.28 5.08
C ILE A 61 2.96 3.19 3.87
N GLY A 62 2.61 2.72 2.66
CA GLY A 62 2.60 3.53 1.43
C GLY A 62 1.82 4.83 1.53
N TRP A 63 0.74 4.83 2.31
CA TRP A 63 -0.11 6.00 2.48
C TRP A 63 0.49 7.05 3.44
N ALA A 64 1.48 6.68 4.24
CA ALA A 64 2.12 7.61 5.18
C ALA A 64 2.79 8.78 4.45
N ALA A 65 3.43 8.51 3.30
CA ALA A 65 4.07 9.55 2.49
C ALA A 65 3.05 10.56 1.92
N PHE A 66 1.81 10.12 1.65
CA PHE A 66 0.75 10.98 1.12
C PHE A 66 -0.05 11.69 2.20
N ALA A 67 0.04 11.25 3.47
CA ALA A 67 -0.76 11.81 4.55
C ALA A 67 -0.57 13.33 4.71
N ALA A 68 0.65 13.83 4.52
CA ALA A 68 0.95 15.26 4.59
C ALA A 68 0.23 16.07 3.50
N ASP A 69 0.13 15.55 2.27
CA ASP A 69 -0.47 16.23 1.12
C ASP A 69 -1.97 16.51 1.32
N TYR A 70 -2.65 15.66 2.08
CA TYR A 70 -4.08 15.79 2.37
C TYR A 70 -4.35 16.51 3.70
N ASN A 71 -3.52 16.29 4.72
CA ASN A 71 -3.68 16.93 6.02
C ASN A 71 -3.44 18.45 5.96
N VAL A 72 -2.64 18.96 5.02
CA VAL A 72 -2.45 20.41 4.81
C VAL A 72 -3.75 21.14 4.45
N MET A 73 -4.77 20.41 3.98
CA MET A 73 -6.08 20.98 3.64
C MET A 73 -7.03 21.07 4.85
N GLN A 74 -6.64 20.52 6.01
CA GLN A 74 -7.43 20.62 7.24
C GLN A 74 -7.26 21.99 7.90
N PRO A 75 -8.30 22.54 8.55
CA PRO A 75 -8.16 23.78 9.31
C PRO A 75 -7.15 23.63 10.45
N GLU A 76 -6.30 24.65 10.64
CA GLU A 76 -5.29 24.71 11.72
C GLU A 76 -5.91 24.59 13.13
N THR A 77 -7.19 24.94 13.29
CA THR A 77 -7.92 24.90 14.55
C THR A 77 -8.41 23.49 14.94
N ARG A 78 -8.18 22.49 14.09
CA ARG A 78 -8.65 21.12 14.31
C ARG A 78 -7.70 20.37 15.24
N ASP A 79 -8.27 19.72 16.25
CA ASP A 79 -7.53 18.86 17.19
C ASP A 79 -6.83 17.70 16.45
N PRO A 80 -5.48 17.58 16.55
CA PRO A 80 -4.69 16.61 15.79
C PRO A 80 -5.03 15.16 16.14
N TRP A 81 -5.40 14.87 17.40
CA TRP A 81 -5.78 13.52 17.79
C TRP A 81 -7.08 13.07 17.14
N LYS A 82 -8.03 13.99 16.95
CA LYS A 82 -9.28 13.68 16.25
C LYS A 82 -9.04 13.38 14.77
N VAL A 83 -8.13 14.12 14.14
CA VAL A 83 -7.72 13.84 12.75
C VAL A 83 -7.04 12.47 12.67
N PHE A 84 -6.11 12.19 13.58
CA PHE A 84 -5.41 10.90 13.65
C PHE A 84 -6.38 9.71 13.81
N PHE A 85 -7.22 9.70 14.85
CA PHE A 85 -8.12 8.57 15.11
C PHE A 85 -9.20 8.43 14.05
N ALA A 86 -9.70 9.53 13.47
CA ALA A 86 -10.67 9.45 12.38
C ALA A 86 -10.04 8.81 11.13
N THR A 87 -8.83 9.23 10.77
CA THR A 87 -8.10 8.66 9.62
C THR A 87 -7.71 7.21 9.88
N TRP A 88 -7.16 6.90 11.06
CA TRP A 88 -6.77 5.55 11.45
C TRP A 88 -7.96 4.58 11.46
N ALA A 89 -9.06 4.95 12.12
CA ALA A 89 -10.24 4.08 12.19
C ALA A 89 -10.91 3.92 10.82
N GLY A 90 -10.95 4.98 10.00
CA GLY A 90 -11.50 4.93 8.64
C GLY A 90 -10.70 4.00 7.73
N ILE A 91 -9.38 4.14 7.72
CA ILE A 91 -8.48 3.29 6.93
C ILE A 91 -8.53 1.84 7.44
N LEU A 92 -8.42 1.63 8.76
CA LEU A 92 -8.45 0.29 9.35
C LEU A 92 -9.74 -0.46 9.00
N ALA A 93 -10.90 0.18 9.16
CA ALA A 93 -12.19 -0.43 8.84
C ALA A 93 -12.29 -0.79 7.35
N ALA A 94 -11.84 0.10 6.45
CA ALA A 94 -11.85 -0.14 5.02
C ALA A 94 -10.88 -1.28 4.61
N LEU A 95 -9.67 -1.29 5.16
CA LEU A 95 -8.67 -2.33 4.92
C LEU A 95 -9.18 -3.70 5.36
N LEU A 96 -9.63 -3.81 6.61
CA LEU A 96 -10.16 -5.06 7.14
C LEU A 96 -11.33 -5.56 6.31
N PHE A 97 -12.27 -4.68 5.94
CA PHE A 97 -13.42 -5.04 5.12
C PHE A 97 -13.01 -5.68 3.78
N VAL A 98 -12.13 -5.03 3.02
CA VAL A 98 -11.69 -5.54 1.71
C VAL A 98 -10.83 -6.80 1.88
N GLN A 99 -10.01 -6.85 2.92
CA GLN A 99 -9.10 -7.98 3.16
C GLN A 99 -9.86 -9.25 3.56
N PHE A 100 -10.90 -9.15 4.38
CA PHE A 100 -11.76 -10.30 4.68
C PHE A 100 -12.47 -10.85 3.44
N ILE A 101 -12.91 -9.97 2.53
CA ILE A 101 -13.47 -10.40 1.23
C ILE A 101 -12.41 -11.11 0.38
N GLY A 102 -11.19 -10.58 0.36
CA GLY A 102 -10.05 -11.19 -0.33
C GLY A 102 -9.74 -12.59 0.20
N VAL A 103 -9.63 -12.73 1.52
CA VAL A 103 -9.43 -14.03 2.19
C VAL A 103 -10.57 -14.99 1.86
N ALA A 104 -11.83 -14.56 2.00
CA ALA A 104 -12.97 -15.41 1.70
C ALA A 104 -12.98 -15.89 0.23
N SER A 105 -12.60 -15.00 -0.70
CA SER A 105 -12.50 -15.31 -2.12
C SER A 105 -11.33 -16.26 -2.43
N ALA A 106 -10.18 -16.08 -1.77
CA ALA A 106 -9.04 -16.99 -1.89
C ALA A 106 -9.36 -18.39 -1.35
N MET A 107 -10.08 -18.50 -0.23
CA MET A 107 -10.55 -19.79 0.27
C MET A 107 -11.50 -20.49 -0.70
N ALA A 108 -12.33 -19.73 -1.42
CA ALA A 108 -13.21 -20.27 -2.44
C ALA A 108 -12.44 -20.88 -3.63
N VAL A 109 -11.31 -20.25 -4.03
CA VAL A 109 -10.40 -20.79 -5.06
C VAL A 109 -9.77 -22.12 -4.63
N LEU A 110 -9.37 -22.23 -3.37
CA LEU A 110 -8.79 -23.46 -2.84
C LEU A 110 -9.82 -24.59 -2.74
N SER A 111 -11.06 -24.27 -2.39
CA SER A 111 -12.09 -25.26 -2.05
C SER A 111 -12.90 -25.75 -3.26
N THR A 112 -13.02 -24.97 -4.34
CA THR A 112 -13.91 -25.29 -5.48
C THR A 112 -13.19 -25.22 -6.83
N PRO A 113 -13.19 -26.30 -7.64
CA PRO A 113 -12.54 -26.33 -8.96
C PRO A 113 -13.01 -25.21 -9.89
N ARG A 114 -14.32 -24.88 -9.88
CA ARG A 114 -14.89 -23.79 -10.69
C ARG A 114 -14.19 -22.45 -10.48
N PHE A 115 -13.94 -22.07 -9.22
CA PHE A 115 -13.27 -20.81 -8.89
C PHE A 115 -11.77 -20.88 -9.18
N ARG A 116 -11.17 -22.06 -9.05
CA ARG A 116 -9.76 -22.31 -9.39
C ARG A 116 -9.49 -22.17 -10.89
N ASP A 117 -10.35 -22.73 -11.74
CA ASP A 117 -10.20 -22.66 -13.19
C ASP A 117 -10.39 -21.22 -13.70
N ALA A 118 -11.37 -20.50 -13.13
CA ALA A 118 -11.59 -19.09 -13.44
C ALA A 118 -10.40 -18.22 -13.03
N TYR A 119 -9.80 -18.49 -11.86
CA TYR A 119 -8.58 -17.83 -11.41
C TYR A 119 -7.38 -18.16 -12.32
N GLY A 120 -7.22 -19.42 -12.73
CA GLY A 120 -6.12 -19.81 -13.63
C GLY A 120 -6.22 -19.18 -15.03
N THR A 121 -7.42 -18.80 -15.46
CA THR A 121 -7.63 -18.22 -16.81
C THR A 121 -7.41 -16.71 -16.84
N ASN A 122 -7.89 -15.96 -15.84
CA ASN A 122 -7.88 -14.48 -15.84
C ASN A 122 -7.54 -13.88 -14.45
N SER A 123 -6.83 -14.61 -13.59
CA SER A 123 -6.48 -14.24 -12.21
C SER A 123 -7.70 -13.71 -11.43
N ILE A 124 -7.52 -12.63 -10.67
CA ILE A 124 -8.55 -12.00 -9.84
C ILE A 124 -9.77 -11.56 -10.67
N GLY A 125 -9.57 -11.05 -11.89
CA GLY A 125 -10.66 -10.62 -12.75
C GLY A 125 -11.57 -11.78 -13.19
N GLY A 126 -10.97 -12.94 -13.47
CA GLY A 126 -11.69 -14.18 -13.75
C GLY A 126 -12.48 -14.68 -12.55
N LEU A 127 -11.86 -14.67 -11.37
CA LEU A 127 -12.49 -15.09 -10.12
C LEU A 127 -13.72 -14.23 -9.78
N VAL A 128 -13.57 -12.90 -9.79
CA VAL A 128 -14.70 -11.98 -9.53
C VAL A 128 -15.76 -12.13 -10.61
N GLY A 129 -15.37 -12.33 -11.87
CA GLY A 129 -16.29 -12.63 -12.96
C GLY A 129 -17.12 -13.88 -12.70
N GLU A 130 -16.49 -14.95 -12.21
CA GLU A 130 -17.15 -16.22 -11.86
C GLU A 130 -18.12 -16.06 -10.68
N ILE A 131 -17.72 -15.34 -9.64
CA ILE A 131 -18.57 -15.02 -8.48
C ILE A 131 -19.78 -14.19 -8.93
N LEU A 132 -19.61 -13.26 -9.87
CA LEU A 132 -20.70 -12.41 -10.35
C LEU A 132 -21.58 -13.07 -11.42
N LYS A 133 -21.31 -14.29 -11.87
CA LYS A 133 -22.15 -14.99 -12.87
C LYS A 133 -23.66 -15.04 -12.55
N PRO A 134 -24.10 -15.19 -11.28
CA PRO A 134 -25.53 -15.20 -10.97
C PRO A 134 -26.25 -13.88 -11.28
N LEU A 135 -25.54 -12.75 -11.43
CA LEU A 135 -26.16 -11.45 -11.77
C LEU A 135 -26.74 -11.37 -13.18
N SER A 136 -26.57 -12.41 -14.02
CA SER A 136 -27.05 -12.50 -15.39
C SER A 136 -26.52 -11.41 -16.35
N GLY A 137 -25.76 -11.84 -17.36
CA GLY A 137 -25.47 -11.09 -18.60
C GLY A 137 -24.95 -9.66 -18.41
N CYS A 138 -25.80 -8.67 -18.72
CA CYS A 138 -25.42 -7.25 -18.77
C CYS A 138 -24.98 -6.70 -17.41
N LEU A 139 -25.67 -7.12 -16.34
CA LEU A 139 -25.39 -6.60 -15.01
C LEU A 139 -24.04 -7.09 -14.48
N GLN A 140 -23.67 -8.35 -14.75
CA GLN A 140 -22.34 -8.88 -14.45
C GLN A 140 -21.24 -8.06 -15.13
N LYS A 141 -21.38 -7.80 -16.44
CA LYS A 141 -20.41 -7.01 -17.21
C LYS A 141 -20.32 -5.57 -16.70
N LEU A 142 -21.46 -4.98 -16.35
CA LEU A 142 -21.53 -3.64 -15.76
C LEU A 142 -20.83 -3.61 -14.39
N SER A 143 -21.07 -4.59 -13.51
CA SER A 143 -20.41 -4.68 -12.21
C SER A 143 -18.90 -4.85 -12.34
N LEU A 144 -18.43 -5.69 -13.28
CA LEU A 144 -16.99 -5.81 -13.57
C LEU A 144 -16.39 -4.50 -14.10
N ALA A 145 -17.09 -3.81 -15.00
CA ALA A 145 -16.66 -2.51 -15.50
C ALA A 145 -16.60 -1.46 -14.37
N LEU A 146 -17.60 -1.41 -13.49
CA LEU A 146 -17.64 -0.52 -12.34
C LEU A 146 -16.49 -0.81 -11.36
N LEU A 147 -16.18 -2.08 -11.11
CA LEU A 147 -15.01 -2.46 -10.31
C LEU A 147 -13.69 -2.05 -10.99
N ALA A 148 -13.58 -2.18 -12.31
CA ALA A 148 -12.41 -1.71 -13.04
C ALA A 148 -12.26 -0.17 -12.95
N PHE A 149 -13.36 0.58 -13.08
CA PHE A 149 -13.34 2.03 -12.88
C PHE A 149 -13.00 2.44 -11.44
N SER A 150 -13.38 1.63 -10.44
CA SER A 150 -12.98 1.83 -9.04
C SER A 150 -11.46 1.83 -8.89
N ILE A 151 -10.77 0.89 -9.53
CA ILE A 151 -9.29 0.82 -9.51
C ILE A 151 -8.68 2.09 -10.09
N ILE A 152 -9.25 2.62 -11.19
CA ILE A 152 -8.80 3.88 -11.78
C ILE A 152 -9.01 5.04 -10.80
N SER A 153 -10.19 5.11 -10.15
CA SER A 153 -10.46 6.13 -9.13
C SER A 153 -9.47 6.07 -7.98
N ASN A 154 -9.14 4.88 -7.49
CA ASN A 154 -8.20 4.68 -6.39
C ASN A 154 -6.77 5.15 -6.72
N ASN A 155 -6.42 5.25 -8.00
CA ASN A 155 -5.12 5.75 -8.45
C ASN A 155 -5.08 7.27 -8.68
N VAL A 156 -6.22 7.96 -8.64
CA VAL A 156 -6.26 9.43 -8.77
C VAL A 156 -5.47 10.12 -7.65
N PRO A 157 -5.62 9.75 -6.36
CA PRO A 157 -4.78 10.27 -5.28
C PRO A 157 -3.28 10.04 -5.49
N ASN A 158 -2.89 8.86 -5.96
CA ASN A 158 -1.49 8.50 -6.18
C ASN A 158 -0.86 9.39 -7.26
N ASN A 159 -1.57 9.58 -8.38
CA ASN A 159 -1.09 10.41 -9.48
C ASN A 159 -1.09 11.91 -9.12
N TYR A 160 -2.03 12.34 -8.26
CA TYR A 160 -2.06 13.69 -7.71
C TYR A 160 -0.81 13.96 -6.85
N SER A 161 -0.49 13.03 -5.96
CA SER A 161 0.67 13.13 -5.07
C SER A 161 1.99 13.08 -5.85
N PHE A 162 2.09 12.21 -6.87
CA PHE A 162 3.22 12.20 -7.80
C PHE A 162 3.48 13.58 -8.42
N ALA A 163 2.42 14.27 -8.87
CA ALA A 163 2.55 15.59 -9.47
C ALA A 163 3.01 16.65 -8.46
N LEU A 164 2.64 16.53 -7.18
CA LEU A 164 3.16 17.38 -6.10
C LEU A 164 4.64 17.08 -5.83
N SER A 165 5.02 15.80 -5.71
CA SER A 165 6.41 15.40 -5.50
C SER A 165 7.32 15.89 -6.63
N MET A 166 6.86 15.86 -7.89
CA MET A 166 7.62 16.41 -9.02
C MET A 166 7.86 17.92 -8.89
N GLN A 167 6.92 18.66 -8.30
CA GLN A 167 7.06 20.10 -8.07
C GLN A 167 8.03 20.43 -6.91
N VAL A 168 8.23 19.51 -5.96
CA VAL A 168 9.18 19.69 -4.85
C VAL A 168 10.65 19.76 -5.34
N PHE A 169 10.99 19.11 -6.45
CA PHE A 169 12.35 19.18 -7.03
C PHE A 169 12.78 20.58 -7.49
N GLY A 170 11.85 21.54 -7.54
CA GLY A 170 12.16 22.96 -7.73
C GLY A 170 12.50 23.37 -9.17
N GLY A 171 12.82 24.66 -9.34
CA GLY A 171 13.27 25.22 -10.61
C GLY A 171 12.25 25.11 -11.76
N PRO A 172 12.58 24.46 -12.90
CA PRO A 172 11.68 24.34 -14.04
C PRO A 172 10.47 23.44 -13.75
N PHE A 173 10.55 22.51 -12.79
CA PHE A 173 9.48 21.56 -12.49
C PHE A 173 8.25 22.22 -11.84
N LEU A 174 8.46 23.32 -11.09
CA LEU A 174 7.40 24.18 -10.53
C LEU A 174 6.63 24.94 -11.61
N LYS A 175 7.30 25.30 -12.72
CA LYS A 175 6.70 26.10 -13.81
C LYS A 175 5.77 25.26 -14.68
N THR A 176 5.96 23.94 -14.70
CA THR A 176 5.13 23.02 -15.48
C THR A 176 3.76 22.85 -14.80
N PRO A 177 2.65 23.04 -15.53
CA PRO A 177 1.32 22.88 -14.97
C PRO A 177 1.06 21.44 -14.56
N ARG A 178 0.39 21.26 -13.41
CA ARG A 178 0.22 19.97 -12.73
C ARG A 178 -0.40 18.86 -13.58
N TRP A 179 -1.28 19.21 -14.52
CA TRP A 179 -1.94 18.23 -15.40
C TRP A 179 -0.95 17.50 -16.33
N LEU A 180 0.16 18.14 -16.71
CA LEU A 180 1.20 17.49 -17.51
C LEU A 180 1.91 16.41 -16.69
N TRP A 181 2.26 16.69 -15.43
CA TRP A 181 2.87 15.70 -14.55
C TRP A 181 1.96 14.50 -14.31
N THR A 182 0.65 14.72 -14.18
CA THR A 182 -0.32 13.62 -14.06
C THR A 182 -0.42 12.77 -15.34
N ILE A 183 -0.24 13.36 -16.54
CA ILE A 183 -0.21 12.59 -17.79
C ILE A 183 1.08 11.76 -17.86
N VAL A 184 2.23 12.37 -17.54
CA VAL A 184 3.51 11.66 -17.52
C VAL A 184 3.47 10.50 -16.54
N GLY A 185 2.98 10.72 -15.31
CA GLY A 185 2.78 9.66 -14.32
C GLY A 185 1.87 8.54 -14.85
N GLY A 186 0.75 8.90 -15.49
CA GLY A 186 -0.16 7.95 -16.13
C GLY A 186 0.51 7.10 -17.23
N LEU A 187 1.34 7.72 -18.08
CA LEU A 187 2.09 7.01 -19.12
C LEU A 187 3.12 6.04 -18.54
N VAL A 188 3.82 6.45 -17.48
CA VAL A 188 4.77 5.58 -16.76
C VAL A 188 4.02 4.41 -16.12
N TYR A 189 2.88 4.65 -15.47
CA TYR A 189 2.05 3.57 -14.92
C TYR A 189 1.63 2.57 -16.00
N ILE A 190 1.18 3.03 -17.17
CA ILE A 190 0.80 2.14 -18.28
C ILE A 190 2.03 1.35 -18.76
N ALA A 191 3.17 2.00 -18.92
CA ALA A 191 4.41 1.36 -19.36
C ALA A 191 4.88 0.26 -18.40
N LEU A 192 4.70 0.45 -17.08
CA LEU A 192 5.01 -0.56 -16.07
C LEU A 192 3.93 -1.64 -15.93
N ALA A 193 2.66 -1.27 -16.12
CA ALA A 193 1.53 -2.20 -16.02
C ALA A 193 1.49 -3.23 -17.15
N ILE A 194 1.92 -2.87 -18.37
CA ILE A 194 1.93 -3.80 -19.51
C ILE A 194 2.82 -5.03 -19.23
N PRO A 195 4.11 -4.89 -18.88
CA PRO A 195 4.94 -6.04 -18.49
C PRO A 195 4.42 -6.74 -17.24
N GLY A 196 4.01 -5.97 -16.23
CA GLY A 196 3.50 -6.50 -14.96
C GLY A 196 2.25 -7.36 -15.11
N SER A 197 1.39 -7.06 -16.09
CA SER A 197 0.15 -7.80 -16.34
C SER A 197 0.38 -9.28 -16.70
N THR A 198 1.53 -9.61 -17.28
CA THR A 198 1.86 -11.00 -17.65
C THR A 198 2.21 -11.90 -16.46
N ARG A 199 2.64 -11.30 -15.33
CA ARG A 199 3.00 -11.99 -14.08
C ARG A 199 2.47 -11.21 -12.88
N PHE A 200 1.18 -10.89 -12.91
CA PHE A 200 0.57 -9.90 -12.03
C PHE A 200 0.81 -10.18 -10.54
N GLU A 201 0.57 -11.42 -10.08
CA GLU A 201 0.69 -11.80 -8.67
C GLU A 201 2.12 -11.66 -8.16
N THR A 202 3.08 -12.28 -8.85
CA THR A 202 4.50 -12.19 -8.48
C THR A 202 5.02 -10.75 -8.57
N ALA A 203 4.60 -9.98 -9.59
CA ALA A 203 5.01 -8.59 -9.72
C ALA A 203 4.47 -7.73 -8.58
N LEU A 204 3.20 -7.93 -8.20
CA LEU A 204 2.54 -7.20 -7.12
C LEU A 204 3.15 -7.55 -5.76
N GLU A 205 3.40 -8.82 -5.48
CA GLU A 205 4.01 -9.26 -4.21
C GLU A 205 5.43 -8.69 -4.04
N ASN A 206 6.29 -8.82 -5.07
CA ASN A 206 7.63 -8.25 -5.01
C ASN A 206 7.59 -6.72 -4.87
N LEU A 207 6.63 -6.05 -5.53
CA LEU A 207 6.46 -4.61 -5.41
C LEU A 207 6.05 -4.22 -3.99
N LEU A 208 5.05 -4.89 -3.41
CA LEU A 208 4.56 -4.60 -2.06
C LEU A 208 5.66 -4.79 -1.01
N ASN A 209 6.39 -5.90 -1.07
CA ASN A 209 7.48 -6.18 -0.14
C ASN A 209 8.62 -5.15 -0.29
N MET A 210 9.02 -4.84 -1.53
CA MET A 210 10.03 -3.81 -1.78
C MET A 210 9.60 -2.42 -1.27
N THR A 211 8.32 -2.07 -1.44
CA THR A 211 7.79 -0.83 -0.86
C THR A 211 7.79 -0.87 0.66
N ALA A 212 7.46 -2.01 1.29
CA ALA A 212 7.49 -2.17 2.74
C ALA A 212 8.88 -1.88 3.31
N TYR A 213 9.93 -2.42 2.69
CA TYR A 213 11.30 -2.25 3.18
C TYR A 213 11.74 -0.79 3.21
N TRP A 214 11.62 -0.11 2.06
CA TRP A 214 12.06 1.29 1.95
C TRP A 214 11.20 2.22 2.80
N LEU A 215 9.87 2.03 2.80
CA LEU A 215 8.96 2.89 3.54
C LEU A 215 9.06 2.69 5.05
N SER A 216 9.45 1.50 5.50
CA SER A 216 9.73 1.23 6.90
C SER A 216 10.89 2.10 7.39
N ILE A 217 12.00 2.13 6.63
CA ILE A 217 13.16 3.00 6.94
C ILE A 217 12.72 4.46 6.94
N TYR A 218 12.05 4.92 5.88
CA TYR A 218 11.55 6.29 5.79
C TYR A 218 10.66 6.68 6.98
N THR A 219 9.80 5.77 7.43
CA THR A 219 8.88 6.03 8.55
C THR A 219 9.62 6.13 9.88
N VAL A 220 10.64 5.29 10.10
CA VAL A 220 11.47 5.34 11.31
C VAL A 220 12.23 6.66 11.37
N ILE A 221 13.00 7.01 10.32
CA ILE A 221 13.73 8.29 10.23
C ILE A 221 12.81 9.48 10.50
N ILE A 222 11.62 9.53 9.90
CA ILE A 222 10.68 10.64 10.12
C ILE A 222 10.15 10.67 11.54
N THR A 223 9.87 9.50 12.11
CA THR A 223 9.36 9.40 13.48
C THR A 223 10.42 9.87 14.47
N GLU A 224 11.68 9.48 14.28
CA GLU A 224 12.82 9.91 15.08
C GLU A 224 13.06 11.43 14.95
N GLU A 225 13.12 11.94 13.72
CA GLU A 225 13.20 13.39 13.45
C GLU A 225 12.07 14.16 14.15
N HIS A 226 10.83 13.64 14.09
CA HIS A 226 9.68 14.31 14.67
C HIS A 226 9.69 14.31 16.21
N PHE A 227 9.94 13.15 16.84
CA PHE A 227 9.82 12.99 18.28
C PHE A 227 11.11 13.29 19.06
N ILE A 228 12.27 12.88 18.54
CA ILE A 228 13.56 13.04 19.22
C ILE A 228 14.14 14.41 18.92
N PHE A 229 14.35 14.72 17.63
CA PHE A 229 15.05 15.94 17.24
C PHE A 229 14.16 17.19 17.27
N ARG A 230 12.89 17.06 16.89
CA ARG A 230 11.92 18.18 16.82
C ARG A 230 10.89 18.21 17.95
N GLN A 231 11.02 17.30 18.92
CA GLN A 231 10.26 17.28 20.18
C GLN A 231 8.74 17.41 20.01
N GLY A 232 8.17 16.72 19.01
CA GLY A 232 6.73 16.62 18.82
C GLY A 232 6.05 17.88 18.27
N GLY A 233 6.81 18.80 17.66
CA GLY A 233 6.25 19.95 16.95
C GLY A 233 6.93 21.29 17.24
N SER A 234 7.56 21.44 18.40
CA SER A 234 8.16 22.70 18.85
C SER A 234 9.42 23.10 18.05
N GLY A 235 10.09 22.13 17.42
CA GLY A 235 11.30 22.34 16.61
C GLY A 235 11.04 22.66 15.13
N TYR A 236 9.79 22.81 14.69
CA TYR A 236 9.50 23.17 13.29
C TYR A 236 9.49 24.69 13.09
N HIS A 237 10.54 25.21 12.44
CA HIS A 237 10.59 26.60 12.00
C HIS A 237 10.04 26.73 10.58
N LEU A 238 8.74 27.07 10.47
CA LEU A 238 8.03 27.18 9.20
C LEU A 238 8.70 28.17 8.24
N ASP A 239 9.30 29.26 8.72
CA ASP A 239 9.92 30.28 7.86
C ASP A 239 11.21 29.80 7.15
N ASN A 240 11.82 28.72 7.63
CA ASN A 240 13.10 28.22 7.12
C ASN A 240 12.94 27.13 6.05
N TRP A 241 11.70 26.77 5.69
CA TRP A 241 11.41 25.61 4.84
C TRP A 241 12.07 25.66 3.45
N ASN A 242 12.29 26.86 2.91
CA ASN A 242 12.83 27.08 1.56
C ASN A 242 14.27 27.66 1.56
N ASP A 243 14.92 27.73 2.72
CA ASP A 243 16.29 28.25 2.83
C ASP A 243 17.29 27.10 2.99
N ARG A 244 17.97 26.74 1.89
CA ARG A 244 18.98 25.67 1.85
C ARG A 244 20.09 25.86 2.89
N SER A 245 20.40 27.10 3.28
CA SER A 245 21.47 27.41 4.23
C SER A 245 21.09 27.13 5.69
N ARG A 246 19.78 26.98 5.97
CA ARG A 246 19.22 26.76 7.31
C ARG A 246 18.75 25.33 7.54
N LEU A 247 18.84 24.48 6.52
CA LEU A 247 18.46 23.08 6.60
C LEU A 247 19.68 22.23 7.02
N PRO A 248 19.51 21.26 7.95
CA PRO A 248 20.59 20.38 8.35
C PRO A 248 21.09 19.55 7.16
N ILE A 249 22.39 19.28 7.13
CA ILE A 249 23.00 18.46 6.10
C ILE A 249 22.61 17.00 6.39
N GLY A 250 21.83 16.38 5.51
CA GLY A 250 21.19 15.06 5.71
C GLY A 250 22.14 13.85 5.70
N PHE A 251 23.38 13.98 6.18
CA PHE A 251 24.33 12.86 6.27
C PHE A 251 23.89 11.78 7.27
N ALA A 252 23.33 12.17 8.41
CA ALA A 252 22.79 11.22 9.39
C ALA A 252 21.66 10.38 8.78
N ALA A 253 20.68 11.04 8.14
CA ALA A 253 19.60 10.35 7.43
C ALA A 253 20.10 9.45 6.29
N LEU A 254 21.20 9.81 5.62
CA LEU A 254 21.79 8.96 4.58
C LEU A 254 22.44 7.70 5.17
N LEU A 255 23.13 7.82 6.31
CA LEU A 255 23.73 6.68 7.01
C LEU A 255 22.66 5.75 7.57
N ALA A 256 21.64 6.30 8.22
CA ALA A 256 20.46 5.58 8.69
C ALA A 256 19.81 4.81 7.54
N LEU A 257 19.57 5.47 6.40
CA LEU A 257 19.07 4.83 5.18
C LEU A 257 19.95 3.66 4.72
N CYS A 258 21.27 3.82 4.72
CA CYS A 258 22.20 2.74 4.35
C CYS A 258 22.09 1.55 5.32
N CYS A 259 22.08 1.81 6.63
CA CYS A 259 21.94 0.77 7.67
C CYS A 259 20.60 0.03 7.56
N GLY A 260 19.50 0.75 7.35
CA GLY A 260 18.19 0.17 7.09
C GLY A 260 18.16 -0.70 5.83
N ILE A 261 18.83 -0.29 4.74
CA ILE A 261 18.97 -1.11 3.52
C ILE A 261 19.73 -2.41 3.80
N PHE A 262 20.79 -2.36 4.61
CA PHE A 262 21.50 -3.57 5.03
C PHE A 262 20.58 -4.50 5.82
N GLY A 263 19.80 -3.97 6.78
CA GLY A 263 18.80 -4.73 7.53
C GLY A 263 17.78 -5.43 6.60
N ALA A 264 17.25 -4.69 5.61
CA ALA A 264 16.32 -5.23 4.62
C ALA A 264 16.94 -6.37 3.80
N ILE A 265 18.17 -6.22 3.32
CA ILE A 265 18.88 -7.24 2.52
C ILE A 265 19.15 -8.51 3.34
N LEU A 266 19.35 -8.40 4.66
CA LEU A 266 19.55 -9.58 5.50
C LEU A 266 18.25 -10.37 5.73
N GLY A 267 17.10 -9.67 5.78
CA GLY A 267 15.78 -10.22 6.12
C GLY A 267 14.83 -10.50 4.98
N MET A 268 15.10 -10.01 3.77
CA MET A 268 14.16 -10.13 2.66
C MET A 268 14.04 -11.55 2.12
N ASN A 269 12.82 -11.96 1.75
CA ASN A 269 12.57 -13.18 0.99
C ASN A 269 11.78 -12.86 -0.28
N GLN A 270 12.50 -12.60 -1.38
CA GLN A 270 11.92 -12.25 -2.67
C GLN A 270 12.19 -13.33 -3.72
N ALA A 271 11.42 -13.32 -4.81
CA ALA A 271 11.56 -14.31 -5.89
C ALA A 271 12.97 -14.36 -6.51
N TRP A 272 13.73 -13.27 -6.41
CA TRP A 272 15.07 -13.11 -6.98
C TRP A 272 16.20 -13.19 -5.95
N TYR A 273 15.91 -13.09 -4.65
CA TYR A 273 16.91 -13.13 -3.60
C TYR A 273 16.30 -13.45 -2.23
N THR A 274 16.95 -14.34 -1.50
CA THR A 274 16.61 -14.67 -0.12
C THR A 274 17.79 -14.33 0.80
N GLY A 275 17.54 -13.45 1.77
CA GLY A 275 18.49 -13.01 2.78
C GLY A 275 18.96 -14.14 3.69
N ILE A 276 20.14 -13.96 4.30
CA ILE A 276 20.78 -14.97 5.14
C ILE A 276 19.90 -15.28 6.36
N ILE A 277 19.25 -14.26 6.94
CA ILE A 277 18.38 -14.44 8.11
C ILE A 277 17.04 -15.05 7.68
N ALA A 278 16.48 -14.60 6.55
CA ALA A 278 15.24 -15.14 5.99
C ALA A 278 15.30 -16.67 5.76
N LYS A 279 16.45 -17.19 5.30
CA LYS A 279 16.66 -18.64 5.08
C LYS A 279 16.52 -19.51 6.33
N HIS A 280 16.69 -18.94 7.52
CA HIS A 280 16.59 -19.69 8.77
C HIS A 280 15.13 -19.81 9.26
N ILE A 281 14.19 -19.09 8.63
CA ILE A 281 12.77 -19.07 9.01
C ILE A 281 11.99 -20.06 8.13
N GLY A 282 12.05 -21.34 8.49
CA GLY A 282 11.27 -22.39 7.84
C GLY A 282 11.89 -22.90 6.54
N LYS A 283 11.20 -23.81 5.85
CA LYS A 283 11.73 -24.45 4.62
C LYS A 283 11.79 -23.52 3.41
N ASN A 284 10.88 -22.56 3.32
CA ASN A 284 10.75 -21.64 2.18
C ASN A 284 11.32 -20.25 2.47
N GLY A 285 11.82 -20.03 3.69
CA GLY A 285 12.20 -18.72 4.21
C GLY A 285 11.00 -17.85 4.59
N GLY A 286 11.19 -16.96 5.56
CA GLY A 286 10.20 -15.96 5.97
C GLY A 286 10.71 -14.57 5.67
N ASP A 287 9.88 -13.72 5.07
CA ASP A 287 10.21 -12.33 4.83
C ASP A 287 10.06 -11.53 6.14
N ILE A 288 11.20 -11.06 6.65
CA ILE A 288 11.28 -10.16 7.81
C ILE A 288 12.07 -8.89 7.47
N GLY A 289 12.12 -8.55 6.17
CA GLY A 289 12.95 -7.47 5.67
C GLY A 289 12.52 -6.11 6.21
N PHE A 290 11.23 -5.89 6.44
CA PHE A 290 10.75 -4.59 6.92
C PHE A 290 11.03 -4.41 8.42
N GLU A 291 10.87 -5.45 9.24
CA GLU A 291 11.17 -5.41 10.68
C GLU A 291 12.66 -5.16 10.89
N LEU A 292 13.51 -5.88 10.16
CA LEU A 292 14.95 -5.67 10.25
C LEU A 292 15.37 -4.31 9.69
N ALA A 293 14.73 -3.83 8.62
CA ALA A 293 14.99 -2.48 8.12
C ALA A 293 14.67 -1.42 9.18
N ALA A 294 13.57 -1.55 9.92
CA ALA A 294 13.24 -0.66 11.03
C ALA A 294 14.23 -0.80 12.21
N MET A 295 14.59 -2.02 12.60
CA MET A 295 15.44 -2.25 13.76
C MET A 295 16.88 -1.76 13.57
N TYR A 296 17.45 -1.95 12.38
CA TYR A 296 18.82 -1.51 12.08
C TYR A 296 18.94 0.01 11.93
N ASP A 297 17.84 0.70 11.65
CA ASP A 297 17.77 2.16 11.60
C ASP A 297 17.85 2.75 13.02
N VAL A 298 17.04 2.23 13.96
CA VAL A 298 16.99 2.69 15.37
C VAL A 298 18.32 2.45 16.13
N THR A 299 19.13 1.47 15.72
CA THR A 299 20.31 1.06 16.50
C THR A 299 21.54 1.96 16.29
N ASP A 300 21.60 2.74 15.22
CA ASP A 300 22.75 3.62 14.94
C ASP A 300 22.67 4.94 15.74
N ASP A 301 21.46 5.46 15.96
CA ASP A 301 21.20 6.77 16.58
C ASP A 301 21.46 6.83 18.10
N HIS A 302 21.63 5.67 18.76
CA HIS A 302 22.06 5.60 20.16
C HIS A 302 23.59 5.51 20.33
N THR A 303 24.35 5.45 19.23
CA THR A 303 25.82 5.29 19.26
C THR A 303 26.62 6.51 18.84
N THR A 304 25.97 7.64 18.55
CA THR A 304 26.61 8.95 18.30
C THR A 304 26.17 10.01 19.30
#